data_AF-A0AAV5IYB1-F1
#
_entry.id   AF-A0AAV5IYB1-F1
#
_cell.length_a   1.000
_cell.length_b   1.000
_cell.length_c   1.000
_cell.angle_alpha   90.00
_cell.angle_beta   90.00
_cell.angle_gamma   90.00
#
_symmetry.space_group_name_H-M   'P 1'
#
loop_
_entity.id
_entity.type
_entity.pdbx_description
1 polymer ?
#
loop_
_entity_poly.entity_id
_entity_poly.type
_entity_poly.pdbx_seq_one_letter_code
_entity_poly.pdbx_strand_id
1 'polypeptide(L)'
;MGLLCSRNRHSNEADAKENAQAEEIERRIEQETRAEKHIQKLLLLGAGESGKSTIFKQIKLLFQTGFDEAELKSYISVIHANVYQTIKVLFDGLKEFSQNETDSSKYVLSGENKEIGEKLSEIGGKLEYPRLTKELAQEIETLWKDPAIQETYARGNELQVPDSAHYFMENLQRFSDANYIPTKVPGICFRVIQKK
;
A
#
# COMPACT_ATOMS: atom_id res chain seq x y z
N MET A 1 51.21 54.76 -29.86
CA MET A 1 50.09 54.93 -28.91
C MET A 1 48.90 54.12 -29.39
N GLY A 2 48.25 53.37 -28.50
CA GLY A 2 46.85 52.98 -28.67
C GLY A 2 46.56 51.51 -29.05
N LEU A 3 46.71 50.58 -28.11
CA LEU A 3 46.06 49.25 -28.17
C LEU A 3 45.44 48.97 -26.79
N LEU A 4 44.23 49.48 -26.58
CA LEU A 4 43.37 49.16 -25.43
C LEU A 4 41.91 49.29 -25.88
N CYS A 5 41.29 48.18 -26.32
CA CYS A 5 39.82 48.10 -26.36
C CYS A 5 39.19 46.72 -26.56
N SER A 6 39.94 45.62 -26.72
CA SER A 6 39.30 44.33 -27.06
C SER A 6 39.00 43.40 -25.88
N ARG A 7 39.62 43.61 -24.72
CA ARG A 7 39.53 42.70 -23.55
C ARG A 7 38.39 43.04 -22.57
N ASN A 8 37.80 44.22 -22.68
CA ASN A 8 36.73 44.70 -21.79
C ASN A 8 35.30 44.36 -22.29
N ARG A 9 35.15 44.01 -23.57
CA ARG A 9 33.83 43.67 -24.15
C ARG A 9 33.38 42.26 -23.79
N HIS A 10 34.30 41.29 -23.75
CA HIS A 10 33.99 39.90 -23.43
C HIS A 10 33.57 39.70 -21.95
N SER A 11 34.15 40.46 -21.02
CA SER A 11 33.77 40.46 -19.61
C SER A 11 32.35 41.00 -19.42
N ASN A 12 32.07 42.19 -19.96
CA ASN A 12 30.74 42.80 -19.84
C ASN A 12 29.60 41.96 -20.46
N GLU A 13 29.88 41.20 -21.51
CA GLU A 13 28.87 40.36 -22.17
C GLU A 13 28.63 39.03 -21.42
N ALA A 14 29.66 38.52 -20.71
CA ALA A 14 29.53 37.40 -19.78
C ALA A 14 28.79 37.85 -18.50
N ASP A 15 29.17 38.99 -17.93
CA ASP A 15 28.54 39.58 -16.75
C ASP A 15 27.07 39.95 -17.03
N ALA A 16 26.75 40.45 -18.24
CA ALA A 16 25.37 40.73 -18.64
C ALA A 16 24.53 39.46 -18.83
N LYS A 17 25.13 38.36 -19.29
CA LYS A 17 24.45 37.06 -19.38
C LYS A 17 24.23 36.44 -18.00
N GLU A 18 25.20 36.56 -17.10
CA GLU A 18 25.07 36.11 -15.71
C GLU A 18 24.00 36.91 -14.97
N ASN A 19 23.96 38.23 -15.12
CA ASN A 19 22.90 39.06 -14.54
C ASN A 19 21.52 38.74 -15.12
N ALA A 20 21.39 38.52 -16.43
CA ALA A 20 20.11 38.14 -17.03
C ALA A 20 19.64 36.75 -16.55
N GLN A 21 20.57 35.82 -16.30
CA GLN A 21 20.25 34.53 -15.68
C GLN A 21 19.84 34.68 -14.21
N ALA A 22 20.52 35.53 -13.45
CA ALA A 22 20.18 35.82 -12.06
C ALA A 22 18.78 36.45 -11.94
N GLU A 23 18.44 37.40 -12.80
CA GLU A 23 17.11 38.03 -12.85
C GLU A 23 16.00 37.02 -13.21
N GLU A 24 16.26 36.11 -14.15
CA GLU A 24 15.32 35.04 -14.51
C GLU A 24 15.12 34.05 -13.34
N ILE A 25 16.19 33.71 -12.61
CA ILE A 25 16.11 32.85 -11.42
C ILE A 25 15.29 33.54 -10.33
N GLU A 26 15.57 34.82 -10.05
CA GLU A 26 14.85 35.59 -9.02
C GLU A 26 13.36 35.73 -9.34
N ARG A 27 13.04 35.96 -10.63
CA ARG A 27 11.65 35.98 -11.10
C ARG A 27 10.92 34.65 -10.89
N ARG A 28 11.60 33.52 -11.15
CA ARG A 28 11.02 32.18 -10.90
C ARG A 28 10.80 31.94 -9.41
N ILE A 29 11.80 32.25 -8.58
CA ILE A 29 11.70 32.10 -7.12
C ILE A 29 10.51 32.90 -6.59
N GLU A 30 10.33 34.14 -7.06
CA GLU A 30 9.23 34.99 -6.59
C GLU A 30 7.85 34.48 -7.04
N GLN A 31 7.76 33.93 -8.26
CA GLN A 31 6.54 33.27 -8.74
C GLN A 31 6.21 32.01 -7.93
N GLU A 32 7.22 31.17 -7.63
CA GLU A 32 7.06 29.98 -6.81
C GLU A 32 6.69 30.33 -5.36
N THR A 33 7.32 31.33 -4.74
CA THR A 33 6.95 31.77 -3.37
C THR A 33 5.54 32.35 -3.32
N ARG A 34 5.09 33.06 -4.36
CA ARG A 34 3.70 33.55 -4.43
C ARG A 34 2.72 32.38 -4.56
N ALA A 35 3.05 31.37 -5.36
CA ALA A 35 2.24 30.15 -5.46
C ALA A 35 2.19 29.40 -4.11
N GLU A 36 3.33 29.26 -3.43
CA GLU A 36 3.42 28.59 -2.12
C GLU A 36 2.66 29.31 -1.01
N LYS A 37 2.61 30.65 -1.02
CA LYS A 37 1.85 31.44 -0.03
C LYS A 37 0.35 31.11 -0.03
N HIS A 38 -0.18 30.62 -1.15
CA HIS A 38 -1.58 30.21 -1.26
C HIS A 38 -1.83 28.72 -0.98
N ILE A 39 -0.77 27.92 -0.72
CA ILE A 39 -0.89 26.50 -0.39
C ILE A 39 -1.16 26.34 1.11
N GLN A 40 -2.32 25.80 1.46
CA GLN A 40 -2.63 25.41 2.84
C GLN A 40 -2.02 24.04 3.14
N LYS A 41 -0.98 24.00 3.99
CA LYS A 41 -0.32 22.76 4.41
C LYS A 41 -1.08 22.14 5.59
N LEU A 42 -1.60 20.92 5.38
CA LEU A 42 -2.31 20.15 6.40
C LEU A 42 -1.43 18.98 6.87
N LEU A 43 -1.29 18.81 8.20
CA LEU A 43 -0.62 17.68 8.82
C LEU A 43 -1.64 16.82 9.58
N LEU A 44 -1.75 15.54 9.22
CA LEU A 44 -2.61 14.58 9.91
C LEU A 44 -1.75 13.74 10.87
N LEU A 45 -2.06 13.83 12.17
CA LEU A 45 -1.39 13.06 13.23
C LEU A 45 -2.35 12.07 13.88
N GLY A 46 -1.85 10.92 14.30
CA GLY A 46 -2.64 9.86 14.92
C GLY A 46 -1.89 8.53 14.99
N ALA A 47 -2.36 7.62 15.83
CA ALA A 47 -1.78 6.28 16.02
C ALA A 47 -1.68 5.48 14.71
N GLY A 48 -0.84 4.43 14.69
CA GLY A 48 -0.85 3.45 13.60
C GLY A 48 -2.29 3.01 13.31
N GLU A 49 -2.65 2.92 12.03
CA GLU A 49 -3.99 2.49 11.58
C GLU A 49 -5.18 3.43 11.83
N SER A 50 -4.96 4.65 12.35
CA SER A 50 -6.04 5.61 12.63
C SER A 50 -6.77 6.19 11.38
N GLY A 51 -6.59 5.61 10.20
CA GLY A 51 -7.28 6.04 8.97
C GLY A 51 -6.72 7.30 8.29
N LYS A 52 -5.55 7.82 8.69
CA LYS A 52 -4.93 9.04 8.08
C LYS A 52 -4.76 8.92 6.56
N SER A 53 -4.23 7.78 6.10
CA SER A 53 -4.07 7.50 4.67
C SER A 53 -5.40 7.44 3.94
N THR A 54 -6.46 6.97 4.62
CA THR A 54 -7.82 6.96 4.09
C THR A 54 -8.33 8.38 3.90
N ILE A 55 -8.16 9.27 4.89
CA ILE A 55 -8.55 10.69 4.79
C ILE A 55 -7.84 11.36 3.61
N PHE A 56 -6.52 11.16 3.49
CA PHE A 56 -5.73 11.76 2.39
C PHE A 56 -6.23 11.29 1.02
N LYS A 57 -6.57 10.00 0.89
CA LYS A 57 -7.13 9.43 -0.35
C LYS A 57 -8.55 9.91 -0.64
N GLN A 58 -9.37 10.17 0.38
CA GLN A 58 -10.68 10.78 0.19
C GLN A 58 -10.58 12.23 -0.29
N ILE A 59 -9.61 13.01 0.24
CA ILE A 59 -9.30 14.36 -0.26
C ILE A 59 -8.89 14.28 -1.74
N LYS A 60 -8.03 13.33 -2.11
CA LYS A 60 -7.64 13.11 -3.51
C LYS A 60 -8.84 12.78 -4.41
N LEU A 61 -9.77 11.95 -3.94
CA LEU A 61 -10.98 11.60 -4.68
C LEU A 61 -11.93 12.79 -4.86
N LEU A 62 -12.03 13.66 -3.85
CA LEU A 62 -12.92 14.83 -3.87
C LEU A 62 -12.35 16.02 -4.67
N PHE A 63 -11.04 16.23 -4.66
CA PHE A 63 -10.41 17.47 -5.15
C PHE A 63 -9.43 17.30 -6.31
N GLN A 64 -9.11 16.08 -6.75
CA GLN A 64 -8.28 15.81 -7.94
C GLN A 64 -9.05 14.98 -8.97
N THR A 65 -8.50 14.79 -10.18
CA THR A 65 -9.10 14.02 -11.28
C THR A 65 -9.22 12.50 -11.02
N GLY A 66 -9.03 12.05 -9.78
CA GLY A 66 -9.08 10.65 -9.36
C GLY A 66 -7.70 9.98 -9.29
N PHE A 67 -7.69 8.66 -9.45
CA PHE A 67 -6.48 7.83 -9.49
C PHE A 67 -6.14 7.51 -10.94
N ASP A 68 -4.86 7.60 -11.30
CA ASP A 68 -4.40 7.16 -12.62
C ASP A 68 -4.32 5.62 -12.69
N GLU A 69 -4.23 5.07 -13.90
CA GLU A 69 -4.19 3.61 -14.10
C GLU A 69 -2.91 2.97 -13.51
N ALA A 70 -1.79 3.70 -13.50
CA ALA A 70 -0.53 3.20 -12.95
C ALA A 70 -0.60 3.06 -11.42
N GLU A 71 -1.25 4.00 -10.75
CA GLU A 71 -1.51 4.01 -9.31
C GLU A 71 -2.54 2.96 -8.94
N LEU A 72 -3.59 2.76 -9.76
CA LEU A 72 -4.51 1.65 -9.57
C LEU A 72 -3.80 0.29 -9.68
N LYS A 73 -2.88 0.14 -10.65
CA LYS A 73 -2.07 -1.08 -10.79
C LYS A 73 -1.14 -1.29 -9.59
N SER A 74 -0.59 -0.24 -9.01
CA SER A 74 0.25 -0.36 -7.81
C SER A 74 -0.52 -0.85 -6.57
N TYR A 75 -1.84 -0.62 -6.52
CA TYR A 75 -2.68 -1.17 -5.46
C TYR A 75 -2.94 -2.67 -5.58
N ILE A 76 -2.79 -3.28 -6.77
CA ILE A 76 -2.99 -4.72 -6.94
C ILE A 76 -2.01 -5.53 -6.09
N SER A 77 -0.73 -5.14 -6.09
CA SER A 77 0.28 -5.82 -5.26
C SER A 77 0.00 -5.67 -3.77
N VAL A 78 -0.52 -4.52 -3.34
CA VAL A 78 -0.94 -4.27 -1.95
C VAL A 78 -2.11 -5.16 -1.57
N ILE A 79 -3.11 -5.32 -2.44
CA ILE A 79 -4.26 -6.20 -2.21
C ILE A 79 -3.78 -7.65 -2.07
N HIS A 80 -2.90 -8.11 -2.96
CA HIS A 80 -2.35 -9.46 -2.90
C HIS A 80 -1.55 -9.69 -1.61
N ALA A 81 -0.71 -8.74 -1.21
CA ALA A 81 0.01 -8.78 0.06
C ALA A 81 -0.96 -8.92 1.25
N ASN A 82 -2.01 -8.10 1.29
CA ASN A 82 -3.00 -8.16 2.38
C ASN A 82 -3.72 -9.50 2.45
N VAL A 83 -4.06 -10.10 1.31
CA VAL A 83 -4.65 -11.45 1.25
C VAL A 83 -3.71 -12.48 1.88
N TYR A 84 -2.45 -12.54 1.46
CA TYR A 84 -1.48 -13.52 1.97
C TYR A 84 -1.13 -13.29 3.44
N GLN A 85 -0.98 -12.03 3.86
CA GLN A 85 -0.70 -11.71 5.26
C GLN A 85 -1.88 -12.07 6.15
N THR A 86 -3.11 -11.80 5.71
CA THR A 86 -4.31 -12.13 6.49
C THR A 86 -4.43 -13.63 6.69
N ILE A 87 -4.30 -14.43 5.61
CA ILE A 87 -4.42 -15.89 5.74
C ILE A 87 -3.28 -16.49 6.57
N LYS A 88 -2.06 -15.94 6.47
CA LYS A 88 -0.94 -16.33 7.33
C LYS A 88 -1.23 -16.08 8.80
N VAL A 89 -1.69 -14.87 9.16
CA VAL A 89 -2.01 -14.51 10.56
C VAL A 89 -3.05 -15.46 11.13
N LEU A 90 -4.08 -15.80 10.34
CA LEU A 90 -5.10 -16.76 10.75
C LEU A 90 -4.54 -18.18 10.94
N PHE A 91 -3.72 -18.65 10.01
CA PHE A 91 -3.13 -19.99 10.11
C PHE A 91 -2.13 -20.10 11.28
N ASP A 92 -1.29 -19.09 11.48
CA ASP A 92 -0.34 -19.07 12.59
C ASP A 92 -1.07 -18.97 13.94
N GLY A 93 -2.12 -18.14 14.02
CA GLY A 93 -2.98 -18.06 15.21
C GLY A 93 -3.71 -19.36 15.51
N LEU A 94 -4.16 -20.08 14.48
CA LEU A 94 -4.76 -21.41 14.64
C LEU A 94 -3.77 -22.40 15.27
N LYS A 95 -2.51 -22.40 14.83
CA LYS A 95 -1.45 -23.24 15.43
C LYS A 95 -1.21 -22.89 16.89
N GLU A 96 -1.19 -21.60 17.21
CA GLU A 96 -1.00 -21.12 18.58
C GLU A 96 -2.16 -21.56 19.49
N PHE A 97 -3.41 -21.39 19.06
CA PHE A 97 -4.58 -21.83 19.81
C PHE A 97 -4.64 -23.35 19.95
N SER A 98 -4.28 -24.10 18.90
CA SER A 98 -4.23 -25.57 18.95
C SER A 98 -3.22 -26.10 19.99
N GLN A 99 -2.16 -25.35 20.30
CA GLN A 99 -1.12 -25.78 21.25
C GLN A 99 -1.42 -25.35 22.69
N ASN A 100 -2.08 -24.21 22.87
CA ASN A 100 -2.23 -23.57 24.18
C ASN A 100 -3.60 -23.80 24.83
N GLU A 101 -4.64 -24.16 24.06
CA GLU A 101 -6.02 -24.26 24.56
C GLU A 101 -6.39 -25.68 24.98
N THR A 102 -7.25 -25.78 26.01
CA THR A 102 -7.77 -27.06 26.51
C THR A 102 -8.79 -27.68 25.56
N ASP A 103 -9.45 -26.85 24.73
CA ASP A 103 -10.42 -27.25 23.70
C ASP A 103 -9.78 -27.24 22.30
N SER A 104 -8.62 -27.89 22.19
CA SER A 104 -7.79 -27.93 20.97
C SER A 104 -8.48 -28.62 19.79
N SER A 105 -9.54 -29.38 20.04
CA SER A 105 -10.30 -30.12 19.03
C SER A 105 -10.96 -29.21 17.98
N LYS A 106 -11.23 -27.95 18.34
CA LYS A 106 -11.83 -26.94 17.45
C LYS A 106 -10.84 -26.35 16.44
N TYR A 107 -9.54 -26.46 16.69
CA TYR A 107 -8.48 -25.83 15.90
C TYR A 107 -7.73 -26.86 15.04
N VAL A 108 -8.38 -27.97 14.67
CA VAL A 108 -7.77 -29.05 13.90
C VAL A 108 -8.17 -28.95 12.44
N LEU A 109 -7.18 -28.77 11.57
CA LEU A 109 -7.33 -28.80 10.12
C LEU A 109 -7.28 -30.25 9.59
N SER A 110 -7.96 -30.48 8.47
CA SER A 110 -7.74 -31.69 7.67
C SER A 110 -6.30 -31.73 7.15
N GLY A 111 -5.78 -32.93 6.83
CA GLY A 111 -4.40 -33.09 6.33
C GLY A 111 -4.11 -32.25 5.09
N GLU A 112 -5.05 -32.22 4.15
CA GLU A 112 -4.97 -31.42 2.91
C GLU A 112 -4.96 -29.92 3.20
N ASN A 113 -5.87 -29.43 4.07
CA ASN A 113 -5.93 -28.01 4.44
C ASN A 113 -4.70 -27.57 5.24
N LYS A 114 -4.10 -28.48 6.01
CA LYS A 114 -2.84 -28.22 6.71
C LYS A 114 -1.69 -27.99 5.74
N GLU A 115 -1.55 -28.82 4.71
CA GLU A 115 -0.50 -28.63 3.67
C GLU A 115 -0.69 -27.32 2.92
N ILE A 116 -1.93 -26.99 2.56
CA ILE A 116 -2.28 -25.69 1.95
C ILE A 116 -1.90 -24.54 2.89
N GLY A 117 -2.24 -24.63 4.18
CA GLY A 117 -1.92 -23.61 5.17
C GLY A 117 -0.42 -23.40 5.38
N GLU A 118 0.38 -24.47 5.45
CA GLU A 118 1.84 -24.36 5.55
C GLU A 118 2.44 -23.64 4.33
N LYS A 119 2.00 -24.02 3.12
CA LYS A 119 2.41 -23.36 1.87
C LYS A 119 2.07 -21.87 1.87
N LEU A 120 0.84 -21.52 2.25
CA LEU A 120 0.38 -20.13 2.27
C LEU A 120 1.04 -19.30 3.37
N SER A 121 1.34 -19.90 4.54
CA SER A 121 2.09 -19.23 5.61
C SER A 121 3.53 -18.94 5.19
N GLU A 122 4.19 -19.87 4.48
CA GLU A 122 5.51 -19.62 3.90
C GLU A 122 5.49 -18.44 2.92
N ILE A 123 4.49 -18.38 2.03
CA ILE A 123 4.31 -17.25 1.10
C ILE A 123 4.07 -15.95 1.88
N GLY A 124 3.19 -15.97 2.89
CA GLY A 124 2.89 -14.82 3.73
C GLY A 124 4.09 -14.29 4.54
N GLY A 125 5.13 -15.10 4.71
CA GLY A 125 6.37 -14.72 5.40
C GLY A 125 7.35 -13.92 4.55
N LYS A 126 7.22 -13.99 3.21
CA LYS A 126 8.14 -13.38 2.24
C LYS A 126 7.96 -11.86 2.17
N LEU A 127 9.00 -11.16 1.68
CA LEU A 127 8.95 -9.72 1.42
C LEU A 127 8.24 -9.40 0.10
N GLU A 128 8.39 -10.29 -0.88
CA GLU A 128 7.74 -10.20 -2.18
C GLU A 128 6.67 -11.29 -2.29
N TYR A 129 5.45 -10.87 -2.58
CA TYR A 129 4.31 -11.77 -2.74
C TYR A 129 4.14 -12.16 -4.20
N PRO A 130 3.89 -13.44 -4.49
CA PRO A 130 3.55 -13.85 -5.85
C PRO A 130 2.21 -13.23 -6.26
N ARG A 131 2.03 -13.04 -7.57
CA ARG A 131 0.72 -12.65 -8.10
C ARG A 131 -0.33 -13.67 -7.65
N LEU A 132 -1.46 -13.19 -7.13
CA LEU A 132 -2.59 -14.06 -6.81
C LEU A 132 -3.14 -14.67 -8.10
N THR A 133 -2.90 -15.95 -8.32
CA THR A 133 -3.48 -16.71 -9.44
C THR A 133 -4.81 -17.33 -9.01
N LYS A 134 -5.58 -17.87 -9.97
CA LYS A 134 -6.86 -18.51 -9.67
C LYS A 134 -6.69 -19.76 -8.80
N GLU A 135 -5.61 -20.49 -9.00
CA GLU A 135 -5.27 -21.67 -8.21
C GLU A 135 -4.98 -21.29 -6.75
N LEU A 136 -4.14 -20.28 -6.53
CA LEU A 136 -3.84 -19.78 -5.18
C LEU A 136 -5.07 -19.17 -4.51
N ALA A 137 -5.93 -18.48 -5.26
CA ALA A 137 -7.19 -17.97 -4.74
C ALA A 137 -8.13 -19.10 -4.29
N GLN A 138 -8.20 -20.21 -5.02
CA GLN A 138 -9.00 -21.38 -4.64
C GLN A 138 -8.44 -22.08 -3.40
N GLU A 139 -7.11 -22.22 -3.29
CA GLU A 139 -6.45 -22.76 -2.10
C GLU A 139 -6.77 -21.91 -0.86
N ILE A 140 -6.63 -20.58 -0.97
CA ILE A 140 -6.96 -19.64 0.11
C ILE A 140 -8.45 -19.69 0.45
N GLU A 141 -9.33 -19.76 -0.55
CA GLU A 141 -10.77 -19.85 -0.35
C GLU A 141 -11.17 -21.15 0.37
N THR A 142 -10.50 -22.26 0.03
CA THR A 142 -10.71 -23.56 0.67
C THR A 142 -10.30 -23.52 2.14
N LEU A 143 -9.13 -22.93 2.42
CA LEU A 143 -8.65 -22.75 3.78
C LEU A 143 -9.53 -21.77 4.58
N TRP A 144 -9.99 -20.68 3.96
CA TRP A 144 -10.89 -19.71 4.57
C TRP A 144 -12.22 -20.34 5.01
N LYS A 145 -12.79 -21.23 4.18
CA LYS A 145 -14.05 -21.91 4.50
C LYS A 145 -13.92 -23.00 5.56
N ASP A 146 -12.70 -23.36 5.97
CA ASP A 146 -12.49 -24.37 6.99
C ASP A 146 -13.04 -23.89 8.35
N PRO A 147 -13.81 -24.72 9.07
CA PRO A 147 -14.37 -24.35 10.38
C PRO A 147 -13.32 -23.91 11.40
N ALA A 148 -12.13 -24.52 11.40
CA ALA A 148 -11.07 -24.18 12.35
C ALA A 148 -10.49 -22.78 12.07
N ILE A 149 -10.39 -22.40 10.80
CA ILE A 149 -9.96 -21.05 10.40
C ILE A 149 -11.06 -20.03 10.73
N GLN A 150 -12.33 -20.36 10.51
CA GLN A 150 -13.44 -19.49 10.89
C GLN A 150 -13.52 -19.27 12.41
N GLU A 151 -13.30 -20.32 13.21
CA GLU A 151 -13.24 -20.20 14.67
C GLU A 151 -12.06 -19.30 15.11
N THR A 152 -10.91 -19.44 14.44
CA THR A 152 -9.75 -18.58 14.67
C THR A 152 -10.04 -17.13 14.28
N TYR A 153 -10.75 -16.90 13.18
CA TYR A 153 -11.16 -15.58 12.72
C TYR A 153 -12.15 -14.91 13.68
N ALA A 154 -13.03 -15.66 14.34
CA ALA A 154 -13.92 -15.13 15.38
C ALA A 154 -13.15 -14.49 16.54
N ARG A 155 -11.93 -14.99 16.81
CA ARG A 155 -10.96 -14.43 17.77
C ARG A 155 -9.93 -13.50 17.11
N GLY A 156 -10.18 -13.03 15.89
CA GLY A 156 -9.24 -12.25 15.10
C GLY A 156 -8.75 -10.95 15.77
N ASN A 157 -9.52 -10.41 16.72
CA ASN A 157 -9.11 -9.27 17.54
C ASN A 157 -7.85 -9.55 18.38
N GLU A 158 -7.66 -10.79 18.84
CA GLU A 158 -6.46 -11.20 19.60
C GLU A 158 -5.23 -11.30 18.69
N LEU A 159 -5.45 -11.61 17.41
CA LEU A 159 -4.42 -11.86 16.41
C LEU A 159 -4.09 -10.63 15.54
N GLN A 160 -4.71 -9.47 15.82
CA GLN A 160 -4.59 -8.25 15.01
C GLN A 160 -4.96 -8.47 13.54
N VAL A 161 -5.97 -9.31 13.28
CA VAL A 161 -6.50 -9.50 11.94
C VAL A 161 -7.10 -8.19 11.45
N PRO A 162 -6.80 -7.73 10.22
CA PRO A 162 -7.40 -6.51 9.68
C PRO A 162 -8.93 -6.60 9.61
N ASP A 163 -9.66 -5.56 10.02
CA ASP A 163 -11.14 -5.49 9.89
C ASP A 163 -11.63 -5.72 8.43
N SER A 164 -10.77 -5.40 7.46
CA SER A 164 -11.02 -5.61 6.03
C SER A 164 -10.81 -7.05 5.56
N ALA A 165 -10.36 -7.96 6.43
CA ALA A 165 -10.05 -9.35 6.11
C ALA A 165 -11.20 -10.05 5.39
N HIS A 166 -12.41 -10.00 5.94
CA HIS A 166 -13.59 -10.61 5.33
C HIS A 166 -13.83 -10.11 3.91
N TYR A 167 -13.70 -8.80 3.66
CA TYR A 167 -13.84 -8.26 2.31
C TYR A 167 -12.82 -8.87 1.35
N PHE A 168 -11.58 -9.04 1.80
CA PHE A 168 -10.55 -9.62 0.95
C PHE A 168 -10.85 -11.09 0.61
N MET A 169 -11.29 -11.87 1.60
CA MET A 169 -11.58 -13.30 1.43
C MET A 169 -12.81 -13.56 0.55
N GLU A 170 -13.85 -12.72 0.64
CA GLU A 170 -15.04 -12.84 -0.22
C GLU A 170 -14.78 -12.44 -1.68
N ASN A 171 -13.71 -11.68 -1.95
CA ASN A 171 -13.41 -11.15 -3.28
C ASN A 171 -12.17 -11.80 -3.92
N LEU A 172 -11.70 -12.95 -3.43
CA LEU A 172 -10.49 -13.63 -3.93
C LEU A 172 -10.54 -13.90 -5.44
N GLN A 173 -11.67 -14.39 -5.94
CA GLN A 173 -11.87 -14.68 -7.37
C GLN A 173 -11.78 -13.42 -8.25
N ARG A 174 -12.19 -12.28 -7.71
CA ARG A 174 -12.09 -10.99 -8.38
C ARG A 174 -10.65 -10.50 -8.43
N PHE A 175 -9.88 -10.71 -7.36
CA PHE A 175 -8.49 -10.26 -7.27
C PHE A 175 -7.50 -11.16 -8.02
N SER A 176 -7.90 -12.40 -8.30
CA SER A 176 -7.11 -13.35 -9.09
C SER A 176 -7.30 -13.20 -10.61
N ASP A 177 -8.26 -12.37 -11.04
CA ASP A 177 -8.46 -12.09 -12.46
C ASP A 177 -7.25 -11.35 -13.06
N ALA A 178 -6.80 -11.81 -14.22
CA ALA A 178 -5.68 -11.22 -14.92
C ALA A 178 -5.95 -9.76 -15.36
N ASN A 179 -7.22 -9.44 -15.61
CA ASN A 179 -7.70 -8.13 -16.05
C ASN A 179 -8.32 -7.33 -14.90
N TYR A 180 -8.07 -7.72 -13.65
CA TYR A 180 -8.58 -7.00 -12.50
C TYR A 180 -8.07 -5.56 -12.46
N ILE A 181 -9.01 -4.62 -12.45
CA ILE A 181 -8.76 -3.21 -12.18
C ILE A 181 -9.46 -2.88 -10.87
N PRO A 182 -8.72 -2.42 -9.84
CA PRO A 182 -9.34 -1.97 -8.60
C PRO A 182 -10.39 -0.89 -8.90
N THR A 183 -11.65 -1.13 -8.51
CA THR A 183 -12.67 -0.08 -8.57
C THR A 183 -12.37 0.98 -7.52
N LYS A 184 -12.91 2.18 -7.72
CA LYS A 184 -12.80 3.34 -6.80
C LYS A 184 -13.49 3.09 -5.44
N VAL A 185 -13.13 2.04 -4.71
CA VAL A 185 -13.58 1.79 -3.33
C VAL A 185 -12.45 2.23 -2.40
N PRO A 186 -12.49 3.47 -1.85
CA PRO A 186 -11.30 4.15 -1.33
C PRO A 186 -10.95 3.77 0.12
N GLY A 187 -11.71 2.87 0.76
CA GLY A 187 -11.56 2.60 2.19
C GLY A 187 -10.85 1.30 2.54
N ILE A 188 -11.08 0.24 1.78
CA ILE A 188 -10.90 -1.13 2.28
C ILE A 188 -9.54 -1.73 1.90
N CYS A 189 -8.97 -1.32 0.76
CA CYS A 189 -7.74 -1.93 0.22
C CYS A 189 -6.42 -1.52 0.92
N PHE A 190 -6.43 -0.62 1.90
CA PHE A 190 -5.22 0.15 2.24
C PHE A 190 -4.54 -0.16 3.58
N ARG A 191 -4.99 -1.17 4.31
CA ARG A 191 -4.23 -1.67 5.47
C ARG A 191 -3.10 -2.57 4.99
N VAL A 192 -1.92 -2.00 4.74
CA VAL A 192 -0.68 -2.80 4.78
C VAL A 192 -0.48 -3.17 6.24
N ILE A 193 -0.44 -4.46 6.56
CA ILE A 193 0.04 -4.93 7.87
C ILE A 193 1.52 -4.52 7.91
N GLN A 194 1.79 -3.37 8.53
CA GLN A 194 3.14 -2.90 8.78
C GLN A 194 3.75 -3.88 9.78
N LYS A 195 4.69 -4.70 9.32
CA LYS A 195 5.56 -5.45 10.22
C LYS A 195 6.21 -4.44 11.17
N LYS A 196 5.95 -4.60 12.48
CA LYS A 196 6.84 -4.07 13.51
C LYS A 196 8.20 -4.75 13.42
#